data_AF-A0AAE1PCI7-F1
#
_entry.id   AF-A0AAE1PCI7-F1
#
_cell.length_a   1.000
_cell.length_b   1.000
_cell.length_c   1.000
_cell.angle_alpha   90.00
_cell.angle_beta   90.00
_cell.angle_gamma   90.00
#
_symmetry.space_group_name_H-M   'P 1'
#
loop_
_entity.id
_entity.type
_entity.pdbx_description
1 polymer ?
#
loop_
_entity_poly.entity_id
_entity_poly.type
_entity_poly.pdbx_seq_one_letter_code
_entity_poly.pdbx_strand_id
1 'polypeptide(L)'
;MMSNVASKFSVLINFPGLSADELEKQAKDLCNTLKCGDHADLDFEELIIEMQSFPQWPKQKITTFDLLVFLEEKCLIEIYPNMWVALRIAVTTPVTVASAERSFSKLKLIKTYLRSTMSQKRLNGLAIISINKEMSKQVSYEETLDAFADK
;
A
#
# COMPACT_ATOMS: atom_id res chain seq x y z
N MET A 1 11.14 7.62 7.21
CA MET A 1 10.51 7.10 5.98
C MET A 1 8.99 7.17 6.03
N MET A 2 8.33 6.63 7.06
CA MET A 2 6.86 6.71 7.19
C MET A 2 6.30 8.15 7.28
N SER A 3 7.02 9.10 7.87
CA SER A 3 6.58 10.50 7.98
C SER A 3 6.38 11.20 6.62
N ASN A 4 7.17 10.82 5.61
CA ASN A 4 7.10 11.41 4.26
C ASN A 4 5.93 10.85 3.45
N VAL A 5 5.52 9.60 3.72
CA VAL A 5 4.35 9.00 3.08
C VAL A 5 3.08 9.61 3.66
N ALA A 6 2.97 9.71 4.99
CA ALA A 6 1.80 10.28 5.64
C ALA A 6 1.55 11.75 5.23
N SER A 7 2.61 12.54 5.02
CA SER A 7 2.46 13.92 4.55
C SER A 7 1.88 14.02 3.14
N LYS A 8 2.23 13.09 2.24
CA LYS A 8 1.75 13.08 0.85
C LYS A 8 0.26 12.75 0.72
N PHE A 9 -0.26 11.87 1.57
CA PHE A 9 -1.69 11.52 1.59
C PHE A 9 -2.54 12.42 2.50
N SER A 10 -1.92 13.40 3.18
CA SER A 10 -2.63 14.27 4.13
C SER A 10 -3.73 15.13 3.50
N VAL A 11 -3.61 15.41 2.19
CA VAL A 11 -4.62 16.14 1.41
C VAL A 11 -5.98 15.46 1.47
N LEU A 12 -6.04 14.13 1.52
CA LEU A 12 -7.28 13.35 1.55
C LEU A 12 -8.11 13.56 2.83
N ILE A 13 -7.50 14.05 3.91
CA ILE A 13 -8.18 14.34 5.18
C ILE A 13 -8.35 15.85 5.39
N ASN A 14 -7.42 16.66 4.90
CA ASN A 14 -7.39 18.08 5.24
C ASN A 14 -8.11 18.97 4.21
N PHE A 15 -8.45 18.46 3.02
CA PHE A 15 -9.00 19.27 1.91
C PHE A 15 -10.17 20.20 2.25
N PRO A 16 -11.10 19.92 3.20
CA PRO A 16 -12.16 20.87 3.53
C PRO A 16 -11.69 22.18 4.15
N GLY A 17 -10.46 22.22 4.69
CA GLY A 17 -9.87 23.39 5.31
C GLY A 17 -8.81 24.10 4.45
N LEU A 18 -8.55 23.62 3.22
CA LEU A 18 -7.53 24.18 2.34
C LEU A 18 -8.10 25.26 1.44
N SER A 19 -7.26 26.25 1.10
CA SER A 19 -7.56 27.15 -0.03
C SER A 19 -7.51 26.40 -1.36
N ALA A 20 -8.17 26.92 -2.39
CA ALA A 20 -8.20 26.29 -3.71
C ALA A 20 -6.78 26.09 -4.30
N ASP A 21 -5.89 27.07 -4.13
CA ASP A 21 -4.50 27.02 -4.60
C ASP A 21 -3.67 25.95 -3.85
N GLU A 22 -3.88 25.83 -2.53
CA GLU A 22 -3.21 24.80 -1.73
C GLU A 22 -3.73 23.40 -2.04
N LEU A 23 -5.05 23.26 -2.27
CA LEU A 23 -5.66 22.00 -2.65
C LEU A 23 -5.11 21.51 -3.98
N GLU A 24 -5.06 22.39 -4.97
CA GLU A 24 -4.53 22.10 -6.31
C GLU A 24 -3.07 21.63 -6.22
N LYS A 25 -2.25 22.36 -5.45
CA LYS A 25 -0.83 22.03 -5.27
C LYS A 25 -0.64 20.68 -4.57
N GLN A 26 -1.40 20.39 -3.51
CA GLN A 26 -1.26 19.14 -2.76
C GLN A 26 -1.83 17.93 -3.51
N ALA A 27 -2.97 18.09 -4.20
CA ALA A 27 -3.52 17.03 -5.06
C ALA A 27 -2.56 16.70 -6.21
N LYS A 28 -1.90 17.71 -6.78
CA LYS A 28 -0.89 17.52 -7.83
C LYS A 28 0.32 16.74 -7.33
N ASP A 29 0.80 17.04 -6.11
CA ASP A 29 1.89 16.28 -5.49
C ASP A 29 1.49 14.83 -5.19
N LEU A 30 0.23 14.60 -4.79
CA LEU A 30 -0.32 13.26 -4.61
C LEU A 30 -0.38 12.49 -5.94
N CYS A 31 -0.95 13.06 -7.01
CA CYS A 31 -1.02 12.43 -8.33
C CYS A 31 0.38 12.14 -8.89
N ASN A 32 1.34 13.05 -8.72
CA ASN A 32 2.72 12.81 -9.13
C ASN A 32 3.39 11.70 -8.31
N THR A 33 3.05 11.58 -7.03
CA THR A 33 3.54 10.49 -6.17
C THR A 33 2.99 9.13 -6.63
N LEU A 34 1.76 9.11 -7.13
CA LEU A 34 1.05 7.92 -7.60
C LEU A 34 1.16 7.72 -9.12
N LYS A 35 2.17 8.32 -9.73
CA LYS A 35 2.51 8.14 -11.14
C LYS A 35 3.74 7.24 -11.27
N CYS A 36 3.60 6.16 -12.01
CA CYS A 36 4.70 5.26 -12.34
C CYS A 36 4.93 5.24 -13.86
N GLY A 37 5.93 6.01 -14.32
CA GLY A 37 6.19 6.18 -15.76
C GLY A 37 5.04 6.91 -16.44
N ASP A 38 4.46 6.31 -17.48
CA ASP A 38 3.29 6.85 -18.19
C ASP A 38 1.95 6.43 -17.58
N HIS A 39 1.95 5.56 -16.57
CA HIS A 39 0.73 5.12 -15.90
C HIS A 39 0.50 5.95 -14.63
N ALA A 40 -0.64 6.62 -14.55
CA ALA A 40 -1.11 7.31 -13.35
C ALA A 40 -2.25 6.50 -12.73
N ASP A 41 -2.21 6.31 -11.41
CA ASP A 41 -3.28 5.62 -10.67
C ASP A 41 -4.51 6.50 -10.46
N LEU A 42 -4.37 7.82 -10.64
CA LEU A 42 -5.40 8.83 -10.41
C LEU A 42 -5.42 9.86 -11.54
N ASP A 43 -6.61 10.29 -11.94
CA ASP A 43 -6.79 11.48 -12.77
C ASP A 43 -6.84 12.72 -11.87
N PHE A 44 -5.95 13.68 -12.13
CA PHE A 44 -5.82 14.88 -11.32
C PHE A 44 -7.03 15.81 -11.43
N GLU A 45 -7.57 15.99 -12.63
CA GLU A 45 -8.69 16.91 -12.86
C GLU A 45 -9.96 16.33 -12.23
N GLU A 46 -10.20 15.03 -12.42
CA GLU A 46 -11.34 14.35 -11.78
C GLU A 46 -11.22 14.35 -10.26
N LEU A 47 -10.02 14.12 -9.70
CA LEU A 47 -9.80 14.15 -8.26
C LEU A 47 -10.14 15.51 -7.64
N ILE A 48 -9.76 16.62 -8.28
CA ILE A 48 -10.10 17.97 -7.81
C ILE A 48 -11.61 18.20 -7.84
N ILE A 49 -12.28 17.81 -8.93
CA ILE A 49 -13.73 17.94 -9.06
C ILE A 49 -14.44 17.10 -7.99
N GLU A 50 -13.99 15.88 -7.76
CA GLU A 50 -14.50 14.98 -6.71
C GLU A 50 -14.35 15.60 -5.31
N MET A 51 -13.19 16.18 -4.99
CA MET A 51 -12.93 16.83 -3.70
C MET A 51 -13.78 18.09 -3.51
N GLN A 52 -13.94 18.92 -4.55
CA GLN A 52 -14.72 20.15 -4.48
C GLN A 52 -16.23 19.90 -4.42
N SER A 53 -16.70 18.85 -5.08
CA SER A 53 -18.11 18.47 -5.12
C SER A 53 -18.55 17.64 -3.91
N PHE A 54 -17.67 17.36 -2.95
CA PHE A 54 -17.95 16.52 -1.80
C PHE A 54 -18.94 17.19 -0.83
N PRO A 55 -20.20 16.70 -0.72
CA PRO A 55 -21.29 17.48 -0.15
C PRO A 55 -21.38 17.42 1.38
N GLN A 56 -20.85 16.37 2.01
CA GLN A 56 -20.95 16.17 3.47
C GLN A 56 -19.65 15.63 4.05
N TRP A 57 -18.80 16.54 4.49
CA TRP A 57 -17.69 16.18 5.34
C TRP A 57 -18.19 15.64 6.69
N PRO A 58 -17.70 14.49 7.17
CA PRO A 58 -18.01 14.02 8.52
C PRO A 58 -17.60 15.07 9.55
N LYS A 59 -18.53 15.51 10.40
CA LYS A 59 -18.30 16.60 11.38
C LYS A 59 -17.28 16.27 12.47
N GLN A 60 -16.82 15.02 12.53
CA GLN A 60 -15.89 14.53 13.53
C GLN A 60 -14.49 14.33 12.93
N LYS A 61 -13.46 14.34 13.77
CA LYS A 61 -12.09 13.99 13.37
C LYS A 61 -12.10 12.55 12.87
N ILE A 62 -11.97 12.37 11.56
CA ILE A 62 -11.95 11.05 10.91
C ILE A 62 -10.52 10.65 10.54
N THR A 63 -10.23 9.37 10.66
CA THR A 63 -9.03 8.79 10.05
C THR A 63 -9.26 8.50 8.58
N THR A 64 -8.18 8.26 7.82
CA THR A 64 -8.26 7.84 6.41
C THR A 64 -9.10 6.57 6.24
N PHE A 65 -9.03 5.66 7.22
CA PHE A 65 -9.81 4.43 7.23
C PHE A 65 -11.30 4.70 7.46
N ASP A 66 -11.64 5.59 8.38
CA ASP A 66 -13.04 5.95 8.63
C ASP A 66 -13.68 6.62 7.41
N LEU A 67 -12.92 7.45 6.68
CA LEU A 67 -13.40 8.06 5.44
C LEU A 67 -13.62 7.03 4.32
N LEU A 68 -12.77 6.00 4.26
CA LEU A 68 -12.94 4.88 3.35
C LEU A 68 -14.24 4.11 3.66
N VAL A 69 -14.45 3.72 4.93
CA VAL A 69 -15.67 3.04 5.36
C VAL A 69 -16.91 3.90 5.08
N PHE A 70 -16.82 5.21 5.32
CA PHE A 70 -17.92 6.14 5.03
C PHE A 70 -18.32 6.16 3.55
N LEU A 71 -17.35 6.17 2.62
CA LEU A 71 -17.63 6.12 1.18
C LEU A 71 -18.32 4.81 0.77
N GLU A 72 -17.94 3.70 1.40
CA GLU A 72 -18.54 2.39 1.17
C GLU A 72 -19.97 2.31 1.71
N GLU A 73 -20.19 2.72 2.97
CA GLU A 73 -21.51 2.72 3.62
C GLU A 73 -22.53 3.62 2.91
N LYS A 74 -22.06 4.71 2.30
CA LYS A 74 -22.92 5.67 1.59
C LYS A 74 -23.05 5.36 0.09
N CYS A 75 -22.46 4.26 -0.40
CA CYS A 75 -22.43 3.88 -1.81
C CYS A 75 -21.92 5.01 -2.73
N LEU A 76 -20.93 5.78 -2.24
CA LEU A 76 -20.38 6.94 -2.94
C LEU A 76 -19.19 6.58 -3.85
N ILE A 77 -18.83 5.30 -3.92
CA ILE A 77 -17.68 4.78 -4.67
C ILE A 77 -17.81 5.09 -6.17
N GLU A 78 -19.01 4.98 -6.74
CA GLU A 78 -19.26 5.28 -8.16
C GLU A 78 -19.21 6.78 -8.49
N ILE A 79 -19.44 7.62 -7.47
CA ILE A 79 -19.48 9.08 -7.61
C ILE A 79 -18.08 9.68 -7.39
N TYR A 80 -17.26 9.04 -6.54
CA TYR A 80 -15.90 9.49 -6.21
C TYR A 80 -14.85 8.37 -6.39
N PRO A 81 -14.67 7.87 -7.63
CA PRO A 81 -13.76 6.76 -7.91
C PRO A 81 -12.29 7.10 -7.64
N ASN A 82 -11.83 8.32 -7.95
CA ASN A 82 -10.43 8.70 -7.76
C ASN A 82 -10.11 8.84 -6.27
N MET A 83 -11.00 9.48 -5.49
CA MET A 83 -10.84 9.54 -4.04
C MET A 83 -10.85 8.16 -3.40
N TRP A 84 -11.72 7.26 -3.85
CA TRP A 84 -11.75 5.88 -3.36
C TRP A 84 -10.42 5.16 -3.59
N VAL A 85 -9.86 5.23 -4.80
CA VAL A 85 -8.56 4.65 -5.13
C VAL A 85 -7.46 5.26 -4.25
N ALA A 86 -7.43 6.58 -4.13
CA ALA A 86 -6.45 7.29 -3.32
C ALA A 86 -6.49 6.87 -1.84
N LEU A 87 -7.68 6.76 -1.27
CA LEU A 87 -7.88 6.33 0.13
C LEU A 87 -7.48 4.87 0.35
N ARG A 88 -7.79 3.97 -0.60
CA ARG A 88 -7.35 2.57 -0.53
C ARG A 88 -5.83 2.46 -0.55
N ILE A 89 -5.17 3.21 -1.43
CA ILE A 89 -3.70 3.24 -1.50
C ILE A 89 -3.14 3.77 -0.17
N ALA A 90 -3.71 4.86 0.36
CA ALA A 90 -3.28 5.47 1.61
C ALA A 90 -3.37 4.51 2.81
N VAL A 91 -4.47 3.76 2.94
CA VAL A 91 -4.67 2.77 4.02
C VAL A 91 -3.78 1.54 3.84
N THR A 92 -3.50 1.14 2.60
CA THR A 92 -2.72 -0.08 2.30
C THR A 92 -1.21 0.15 2.43
N THR A 93 -0.73 1.37 2.17
CA THR A 93 0.71 1.68 2.15
C THR A 93 1.43 1.43 3.49
N PRO A 94 0.89 1.81 4.66
CA PRO A 94 1.52 1.48 5.94
C PRO A 94 1.65 -0.03 6.16
N VAL A 95 0.65 -0.80 5.72
CA VAL A 95 0.62 -2.27 5.85
C VAL A 95 1.67 -2.91 4.94
N THR A 96 1.80 -2.44 3.69
CA THR A 96 2.80 -2.97 2.74
C THR A 96 4.21 -2.61 3.16
N VAL A 97 4.46 -1.38 3.65
CA VAL A 97 5.77 -0.98 4.19
C VAL A 97 6.15 -1.84 5.39
N ALA A 98 5.25 -2.03 6.35
CA ALA A 98 5.53 -2.89 7.51
C ALA A 98 5.79 -4.35 7.10
N SER A 99 5.07 -4.87 6.10
CA SER A 99 5.29 -6.21 5.54
C SER A 99 6.67 -6.33 4.87
N ALA A 100 7.07 -5.32 4.09
CA ALA A 100 8.38 -5.26 3.47
C ALA A 100 9.50 -5.20 4.52
N GLU A 101 9.37 -4.34 5.53
CA GLU A 101 10.32 -4.25 6.65
C GLU A 101 10.46 -5.58 7.41
N ARG A 102 9.34 -6.24 7.69
CA ARG A 102 9.32 -7.58 8.30
C ARG A 102 10.04 -8.60 7.41
N SER A 103 9.80 -8.56 6.10
CA SER A 103 10.42 -9.47 5.13
C SER A 103 11.93 -9.26 5.04
N PHE A 104 12.40 -8.01 4.99
CA PHE A 104 13.83 -7.69 5.02
C PHE A 104 14.49 -8.06 6.35
N SER A 105 13.77 -7.92 7.47
CA SER A 105 14.24 -8.37 8.79
C SER A 105 14.43 -9.89 8.83
N LYS A 106 13.49 -10.66 8.27
CA LYS A 106 13.63 -12.12 8.11
C LYS A 106 14.82 -12.48 7.23
N LEU A 107 14.98 -11.82 6.07
CA LEU A 107 16.12 -12.03 5.19
C LEU A 107 17.45 -11.75 5.91
N LYS A 108 17.52 -10.67 6.70
CA LYS A 108 18.69 -10.33 7.51
C LYS A 108 19.00 -11.42 8.53
N LEU A 109 17.99 -11.93 9.25
CA LEU A 109 18.16 -13.05 10.19
C LEU A 109 18.67 -14.31 9.49
N ILE A 110 18.13 -14.68 8.32
CA ILE A 110 18.60 -15.84 7.54
C ILE A 110 20.07 -15.66 7.15
N LYS A 111 20.44 -14.47 6.67
CA LYS A 111 21.82 -14.14 6.28
C LYS A 111 22.78 -14.18 7.47
N THR A 112 22.37 -13.65 8.62
CA THR A 112 23.17 -13.65 9.85
C THR A 112 23.30 -15.06 10.44
N TYR A 113 22.20 -15.82 10.53
CA TYR A 113 22.17 -17.18 11.08
C TYR A 113 23.05 -18.13 10.26
N LEU A 114 23.00 -18.05 8.93
CA LEU A 114 23.77 -18.92 8.06
C LEU A 114 25.22 -18.47 7.86
N ARG A 115 25.60 -17.26 8.30
CA ARG A 115 26.96 -16.67 8.20
C ARG A 115 27.65 -16.85 6.83
N SER A 116 26.88 -17.01 5.75
CA SER A 116 27.35 -17.77 4.58
C SER A 116 27.67 -16.92 3.33
N THR A 117 28.77 -17.29 2.67
CA THR A 117 29.04 -17.26 1.22
C THR A 117 28.05 -18.14 0.44
N MET A 118 26.74 -17.92 0.61
CA MET A 118 25.70 -18.67 -0.07
C MET A 118 25.35 -18.02 -1.40
N SER A 119 25.09 -18.85 -2.43
CA SER A 119 24.65 -18.34 -3.73
C SER A 119 23.29 -17.64 -3.62
N GLN A 120 23.11 -16.57 -4.41
CA GLN A 120 21.90 -15.75 -4.39
C GLN A 120 20.61 -16.57 -4.60
N LYS A 121 20.69 -17.64 -5.41
CA LYS A 121 19.57 -18.54 -5.70
C LYS A 121 19.05 -19.27 -4.45
N ARG A 122 19.96 -19.83 -3.63
CA ARG A 122 19.57 -20.57 -2.41
C ARG A 122 19.06 -19.62 -1.33
N LEU A 123 19.65 -18.42 -1.23
CA LEU A 123 19.19 -17.38 -0.32
C LEU A 123 17.78 -16.91 -0.67
N ASN A 124 17.50 -16.64 -1.95
CA ASN A 124 16.17 -16.19 -2.38
C ASN A 124 15.10 -17.25 -2.08
N GLY A 125 15.39 -18.53 -2.35
CA GLY A 125 14.47 -19.63 -2.01
C GLY A 125 14.13 -19.70 -0.52
N LEU A 126 15.15 -19.63 0.35
CA LEU A 126 14.93 -19.63 1.81
C LEU A 126 14.19 -18.39 2.29
N ALA A 127 14.45 -17.23 1.69
CA ALA A 127 13.75 -16.00 2.01
C ALA A 127 12.26 -16.10 1.66
N ILE A 128 11.92 -16.61 0.46
CA ILE A 128 10.54 -16.82 0.02
C ILE A 128 9.81 -17.77 0.98
N ILE A 129 10.43 -18.90 1.35
CA ILE A 129 9.87 -19.86 2.31
C ILE A 129 9.67 -19.23 3.69
N SER A 130 10.63 -18.43 4.15
CA SER A 130 10.54 -17.79 5.46
C SER A 130 9.53 -16.64 5.52
N ILE A 131 9.32 -15.91 4.42
CA ILE A 131 8.32 -14.84 4.31
C ILE A 131 6.93 -15.46 4.24
N ASN A 132 6.76 -16.50 3.42
CA ASN A 132 5.48 -17.19 3.20
C ASN A 132 5.33 -18.44 4.08
N LYS A 133 5.80 -18.37 5.33
CA LYS A 133 5.88 -19.52 6.23
C LYS A 133 4.54 -20.27 6.37
N GLU A 134 3.41 -19.57 6.44
CA GLU A 134 2.10 -20.21 6.55
C GLU A 134 1.72 -21.01 5.30
N MET A 135 2.00 -20.48 4.11
CA MET A 135 1.80 -21.20 2.86
C MET A 135 2.77 -22.38 2.73
N SER A 136 4.03 -22.21 3.16
CA SER A 136 5.03 -23.29 3.13
C SER A 136 4.69 -24.47 4.04
N LYS A 137 3.91 -24.28 5.12
CA LYS A 137 3.44 -25.39 5.96
C LYS A 137 2.38 -26.26 5.26
N GLN A 138 1.71 -25.73 4.24
CA GLN A 138 0.68 -26.44 3.48
C GLN A 138 1.28 -27.31 2.37
N VAL A 139 2.57 -27.11 2.05
CA VAL A 139 3.29 -27.93 1.08
C VAL A 139 3.70 -29.24 1.75
N SER A 140 3.31 -30.38 1.18
CA SER A 140 3.67 -31.70 1.70
C SER A 140 5.17 -31.96 1.51
N TYR A 141 5.87 -32.19 2.62
CA TYR A 141 7.30 -32.54 2.57
C TYR A 141 7.52 -33.88 1.85
N GLU A 142 6.62 -34.84 2.01
CA GLU A 142 6.72 -36.16 1.39
C GLU A 142 6.67 -36.06 -0.13
N GLU A 143 5.70 -35.32 -0.68
CA GLU A 143 5.57 -35.09 -2.12
C GLU A 143 6.81 -34.38 -2.70
N THR A 144 7.39 -33.43 -1.94
CA THR A 144 8.63 -32.75 -2.38
C THR A 144 9.86 -33.66 -2.35
N LEU A 145 9.90 -34.64 -1.45
CA LEU A 145 10.99 -35.61 -1.37
C LEU A 145 10.88 -36.64 -2.49
N ASP A 146 9.67 -37.15 -2.75
CA ASP A 146 9.41 -38.11 -3.82
C ASP A 146 9.71 -37.49 -5.19
N ALA A 147 9.25 -36.26 -5.44
CA ALA A 147 9.55 -35.54 -6.67
C ALA A 147 11.03 -35.19 -6.85
N PHE A 148 11.81 -35.13 -5.77
CA PHE A 148 13.26 -34.94 -5.82
C PHE A 148 13.99 -36.27 -6.05
N ALA A 149 13.46 -37.38 -5.51
CA ALA A 149 14.02 -38.72 -5.68
C ALA A 149 13.76 -39.28 -7.09
N ASP A 150 12.66 -38.88 -7.74
CA ASP A 150 12.31 -39.25 -9.11
C ASP A 150 13.14 -38.53 -10.20
N LYS A 151 14.13 -37.71 -9.81
CA LYS A 151 14.89 -36.84 -10.70
C LYS A 151 16.40 -37.06 -10.60
#